data_AF-A0A2H5AXQ5-F1
#
_entry.id   AF-A0A2H5AXQ5-F1
#
_cell.length_a   1.000
_cell.length_b   1.000
_cell.length_c   1.000
_cell.angle_alpha   90.00
_cell.angle_beta   90.00
_cell.angle_gamma   90.00
#
_symmetry.space_group_name_H-M   'P 1'
#
loop_
_entity.id
_entity.type
_entity.pdbx_description
1 polymer ?
#
loop_
_entity_poly.entity_id
_entity_poly.type
_entity_poly.pdbx_seq_one_letter_code
_entity_poly.pdbx_strand_id
1 'polypeptide(L)'
;MTEELWDEVRRLAVRLDETGALAPEQRTLLQILKIGEEFGEAAEAVIGAQGANPRKGHSHTWADVERELYDVLVTTMVALLRLNPAPAKPFEEHLKRAVRRTLGEAG
;
A
#
# COMPACT_ATOMS: atom_id res chain seq x y z
N MET A 1 -14.13 -1.20 4.80
CA MET A 1 -13.08 -0.38 5.45
C MET A 1 -13.79 0.84 6.01
N THR A 2 -13.49 1.28 7.23
CA THR A 2 -14.27 2.37 7.84
C THR A 2 -13.98 3.70 7.14
N GLU A 3 -14.94 4.62 7.13
CA GLU A 3 -14.72 6.00 6.66
C GLU A 3 -13.59 6.69 7.46
N GLU A 4 -13.51 6.39 8.76
CA GLU A 4 -12.44 6.88 9.65
C GLU A 4 -11.03 6.54 9.14
N LEU A 5 -10.81 5.33 8.61
CA LEU A 5 -9.53 4.94 8.02
C LEU A 5 -9.18 5.82 6.81
N TRP A 6 -10.15 6.09 5.94
CA TRP A 6 -9.92 6.94 4.78
C TRP A 6 -9.72 8.41 5.14
N ASP A 7 -10.32 8.88 6.23
CA ASP A 7 -10.06 10.20 6.78
C ASP A 7 -8.62 10.34 7.29
N GLU A 8 -8.08 9.32 7.95
CA GLU A 8 -6.67 9.31 8.35
C GLU A 8 -5.72 9.27 7.15
N VAL A 9 -6.01 8.46 6.13
CA VAL A 9 -5.23 8.47 4.88
C VAL A 9 -5.30 9.82 4.18
N ARG A 10 -6.43 10.52 4.24
CA ARG A 10 -6.56 11.88 3.69
C ARG A 10 -5.68 12.87 4.44
N ARG A 11 -5.63 12.80 5.77
CA ARG A 11 -4.72 13.63 6.58
C ARG A 11 -3.27 13.36 6.23
N LEU A 12 -2.89 12.09 6.05
CA LEU A 12 -1.56 11.70 5.62
C LEU A 12 -1.22 12.28 4.23
N ALA A 13 -2.12 12.14 3.26
CA ALA A 13 -1.92 12.66 1.91
C ALA A 13 -1.70 14.18 1.90
N VAL A 14 -2.51 14.93 2.67
CA VAL A 14 -2.36 16.38 2.84
C VAL A 14 -0.98 16.73 3.42
N ARG A 15 -0.53 15.99 4.44
CA ARG A 15 0.79 16.22 5.03
C ARG A 15 1.93 15.93 4.06
N LEU A 16 1.84 14.86 3.27
CA LEU A 16 2.83 14.55 2.23
C LEU A 16 2.89 15.66 1.17
N ASP A 17 1.76 16.31 0.90
CA ASP A 17 1.66 17.40 -0.06
C ASP A 17 2.32 18.71 0.41
N GLU A 18 2.56 18.88 1.72
CA GLU A 18 3.27 20.05 2.28
C GLU A 18 4.77 20.03 1.96
N THR A 19 5.33 18.86 1.67
CA THR A 19 6.79 18.67 1.52
C THR A 19 7.34 18.94 0.11
N GLY A 20 6.51 19.35 -0.86
CA GLY A 20 6.99 19.53 -2.24
C GLY A 20 6.16 20.46 -3.11
N ALA A 21 6.84 21.16 -4.02
CA ALA A 21 6.26 22.09 -4.99
C ALA A 21 5.77 21.41 -6.30
N LEU A 22 5.57 20.10 -6.29
CA LEU A 22 5.20 19.34 -7.50
C LEU A 22 3.74 19.58 -7.91
N ALA A 23 3.45 19.49 -9.21
CA ALA A 23 2.07 19.53 -9.69
C ALA A 23 1.27 18.29 -9.21
N PRO A 24 -0.06 18.38 -9.00
CA PRO A 24 -0.87 17.26 -8.50
C PRO A 24 -0.70 15.96 -9.29
N GLU A 25 -0.66 16.03 -10.62
CA GLU A 25 -0.49 14.87 -11.50
C GLU A 25 0.86 14.18 -11.27
N GLN A 26 1.92 14.97 -11.10
CA GLN A 26 3.26 14.45 -10.81
C GLN A 26 3.31 13.77 -9.44
N ARG A 27 2.63 14.32 -8.42
CA ARG A 27 2.54 13.68 -7.09
C ARG A 27 1.84 12.33 -7.16
N THR A 28 0.78 12.21 -7.95
CA THR A 28 0.08 10.94 -8.16
C THR A 28 0.99 9.91 -8.82
N LEU A 29 1.71 10.30 -9.89
CA LEU A 29 2.65 9.40 -10.56
C LEU A 29 3.77 8.94 -9.63
N LEU A 30 4.39 9.85 -8.88
CA LEU A 30 5.44 9.50 -7.92
C LEU A 30 4.91 8.61 -6.78
N GLN A 31 3.67 8.83 -6.33
CA GLN A 31 3.06 7.95 -5.32
C GLN A 31 2.88 6.53 -5.84
N ILE A 32 2.52 6.36 -7.11
CA ILE A 32 2.42 5.04 -7.72
C ILE A 32 3.81 4.38 -7.81
N LEU A 33 4.85 5.14 -8.15
CA LEU A 33 6.23 4.63 -8.15
C LEU A 33 6.70 4.25 -6.74
N LYS A 34 6.31 5.00 -5.70
CA LYS A 34 6.60 4.70 -4.30
C LYS A 34 6.09 3.31 -3.90
N ILE A 35 4.98 2.82 -4.46
CA ILE A 35 4.52 1.44 -4.23
C ILE A 35 5.59 0.41 -4.60
N GLY A 36 6.34 0.65 -5.69
CA GLY A 36 7.43 -0.22 -6.11
C GLY A 36 8.62 -0.20 -5.15
N GLU A 37 8.88 0.94 -4.50
CA GLU A 37 9.89 1.09 -3.46
C GLU A 37 9.50 0.28 -2.21
N GLU A 38 8.29 0.49 -1.67
CA GLU A 38 7.78 -0.24 -0.50
C GLU A 38 7.71 -1.76 -0.75
N PHE A 39 7.32 -2.17 -1.97
CA PHE A 39 7.37 -3.59 -2.35
C PHE A 39 8.79 -4.14 -2.35
N GLY A 40 9.78 -3.33 -2.75
CA GLY A 40 11.20 -3.69 -2.70
C GLY A 40 11.67 -3.93 -1.27
N GLU A 41 11.24 -3.08 -0.32
CA GLU A 41 11.53 -3.23 1.11
C GLU A 41 10.89 -4.50 1.68
N ALA A 42 9.61 -4.75 1.36
CA ALA A 42 8.94 -6.01 1.72
C ALA A 42 9.65 -7.24 1.16
N ALA A 43 10.14 -7.17 -0.09
CA ALA A 43 10.91 -8.26 -0.71
C ALA A 43 12.27 -8.46 -0.02
N GLU A 44 12.97 -7.38 0.34
CA GLU A 44 14.22 -7.46 1.12
C GLU A 44 13.98 -8.08 2.50
N ALA A 45 12.89 -7.71 3.18
CA ALA A 45 12.50 -8.29 4.45
C ALA A 45 12.23 -9.80 4.33
N VAL A 46 11.55 -10.25 3.27
CA VAL A 46 11.32 -11.69 3.01
C VAL A 46 12.64 -12.44 2.81
N ILE A 47 13.52 -11.91 1.96
CA ILE A 47 14.84 -12.51 1.71
C ILE A 47 15.64 -12.62 3.01
N GLY A 48 15.59 -11.57 3.83
CA GLY A 48 16.24 -11.54 5.15
C GLY A 48 15.62 -12.52 6.14
N ALA A 49 14.29 -12.67 6.16
CA ALA A 49 13.57 -13.57 7.06
C ALA A 49 13.77 -15.06 6.71
N GLN A 50 13.97 -15.38 5.43
CA GLN A 50 14.30 -16.74 4.98
C GLN A 50 15.78 -17.09 5.16
N GLY A 51 16.62 -16.11 5.51
CA GLY A 51 18.07 -16.29 5.48
C GLY A 51 18.64 -16.57 4.08
N ALA A 52 17.88 -16.22 3.03
CA ALA A 52 18.20 -16.56 1.64
C ALA A 52 19.34 -15.71 1.07
N ASN A 53 19.83 -14.71 1.82
CA ASN A 53 21.00 -13.91 1.46
C ASN A 53 22.29 -14.54 2.04
N PRO A 54 23.17 -15.16 1.22
CA PRO A 54 24.37 -15.83 1.70
C PRO A 54 25.37 -14.88 2.38
N ARG A 55 25.29 -13.57 2.12
CA ARG A 55 26.18 -12.55 2.71
C ARG A 55 25.73 -12.04 4.07
N LYS A 56 24.44 -12.18 4.42
CA LYS A 56 23.86 -11.59 5.63
C LYS A 56 23.12 -12.60 6.54
N GLY A 57 22.84 -13.81 6.06
CA GLY A 57 22.08 -14.80 6.84
C GLY A 57 20.67 -14.31 7.18
N HIS A 58 20.13 -14.69 8.35
CA HIS A 58 18.84 -14.21 8.83
C HIS A 58 18.98 -12.78 9.35
N SER A 59 18.62 -11.79 8.53
CA SER A 59 18.74 -10.37 8.87
C SER A 59 17.42 -9.73 9.30
N HIS A 60 16.29 -10.38 8.99
CA HIS A 60 14.95 -9.90 9.27
C HIS A 60 14.11 -11.03 9.89
N THR A 61 12.94 -10.68 10.38
CA THR A 61 11.91 -11.57 10.91
C THR A 61 10.65 -11.44 10.06
N TRP A 62 9.72 -12.39 10.19
CA TRP A 62 8.40 -12.27 9.56
C TRP A 62 7.58 -11.08 10.09
N ALA A 63 7.89 -10.59 11.29
CA ALA A 63 7.30 -9.36 11.81
C ALA A 63 7.88 -8.09 11.14
N ASP A 64 9.08 -8.15 10.57
CA ASP A 64 9.58 -7.08 9.69
C ASP A 64 8.79 -7.10 8.37
N VAL A 65 8.61 -8.28 7.76
CA VAL A 65 7.80 -8.44 6.53
C VAL A 65 6.39 -7.89 6.70
N GLU A 66 5.74 -8.19 7.83
CA GLU A 66 4.41 -7.68 8.13
C GLU A 66 4.37 -6.14 8.18
N ARG A 67 5.39 -5.51 8.77
CA ARG A 67 5.51 -4.05 8.82
C ARG A 67 5.66 -3.45 7.43
N GLU A 68 6.53 -4.01 6.60
CA GLU A 68 6.69 -3.53 5.22
C GLU A 68 5.39 -3.67 4.40
N LEU A 69 4.60 -4.73 4.65
CA LEU A 69 3.30 -4.87 4.01
C LEU A 69 2.29 -3.80 4.44
N TYR A 70 2.38 -3.29 5.69
CA TYR A 70 1.59 -2.15 6.12
C TYR A 70 1.99 -0.88 5.37
N ASP A 71 3.28 -0.66 5.13
CA ASP A 71 3.77 0.50 4.37
C ASP A 71 3.35 0.43 2.90
N VAL A 72 3.40 -0.76 2.27
CA VAL A 72 2.82 -0.99 0.94
C VAL A 72 1.32 -0.66 0.91
N LEU A 73 0.55 -1.12 1.91
CA LEU A 73 -0.89 -0.89 1.99
C LEU A 73 -1.20 0.60 2.11
N VAL A 74 -0.56 1.29 3.05
CA VAL A 74 -0.75 2.73 3.28
C VAL A 74 -0.37 3.53 2.03
N THR A 75 0.77 3.23 1.43
CA THR A 75 1.25 3.88 0.19
C THR A 75 0.28 3.68 -0.97
N THR A 76 -0.30 2.48 -1.09
CA THR A 76 -1.33 2.17 -2.09
C THR A 76 -2.62 2.94 -1.84
N MET A 77 -3.06 3.05 -0.58
CA MET A 77 -4.25 3.80 -0.22
C MET A 77 -4.11 5.29 -0.54
N VAL A 78 -2.94 5.89 -0.28
CA VAL A 78 -2.65 7.29 -0.66
C VAL A 78 -2.72 7.46 -2.18
N ALA A 79 -2.15 6.52 -2.95
CA ALA A 79 -2.22 6.56 -4.42
C ALA A 79 -3.68 6.48 -4.92
N LEU A 80 -4.49 5.58 -4.34
CA LEU A 80 -5.91 5.45 -4.68
C LEU A 80 -6.69 6.72 -4.37
N LEU A 81 -6.45 7.34 -3.21
CA LEU A 81 -7.12 8.58 -2.82
C LEU A 81 -6.77 9.74 -3.77
N ARG A 82 -5.51 9.81 -4.23
CA ARG A 82 -5.08 10.82 -5.21
C ARG A 82 -5.73 10.64 -6.58
N LEU A 83 -6.04 9.40 -6.98
CA LEU A 83 -6.76 9.11 -8.24
C LEU A 83 -8.28 9.26 -8.11
N ASN A 84 -8.82 8.97 -6.93
CA ASN A 84 -10.25 9.04 -6.63
C ASN A 84 -10.45 9.62 -5.22
N PRO A 85 -10.97 10.86 -5.08
CA PRO A 85 -11.19 11.50 -3.79
C PRO A 85 -12.18 10.78 -2.84
N ALA A 86 -12.99 9.85 -3.36
CA ALA A 86 -13.92 9.02 -2.62
C ALA A 86 -13.71 7.51 -2.92
N PRO A 87 -12.57 6.93 -2.50
CA PRO A 87 -12.19 5.58 -2.90
C PRO A 87 -12.89 4.48 -2.08
N ALA A 88 -13.49 4.82 -0.93
CA ALA A 88 -14.04 3.86 0.02
C ALA A 88 -15.05 2.89 -0.59
N LYS A 89 -16.17 3.42 -1.13
CA LYS A 89 -17.23 2.59 -1.73
C LYS A 89 -16.75 1.80 -2.96
N PRO A 90 -16.03 2.40 -3.94
CA PRO A 90 -15.49 1.64 -5.06
C PRO A 90 -14.52 0.52 -4.65
N PHE A 91 -13.69 0.75 -3.63
CA PHE A 91 -12.82 -0.27 -3.07
C PHE A 91 -13.61 -1.42 -2.45
N GLU A 92 -14.62 -1.13 -1.64
CA GLU A 92 -15.48 -2.16 -1.04
C GLU A 92 -16.21 -3.00 -2.10
N GLU A 93 -16.72 -2.37 -3.15
CA GLU A 93 -17.32 -3.05 -4.28
C GLU A 93 -16.30 -3.92 -5.03
N HIS A 94 -15.08 -3.42 -5.22
CA HIS A 94 -13.99 -4.17 -5.83
C HIS A 94 -13.64 -5.41 -4.99
N LEU A 95 -13.50 -5.25 -3.68
CA LEU A 95 -13.24 -6.35 -2.75
C LEU A 95 -14.37 -7.38 -2.77
N LYS A 96 -15.64 -6.96 -2.72
CA LYS A 96 -16.80 -7.86 -2.85
C LYS A 96 -16.80 -8.62 -4.17
N ARG A 97 -16.41 -7.98 -5.28
CA ARG A 97 -16.25 -8.67 -6.58
C ARG A 97 -15.12 -9.70 -6.54
N ALA A 98 -13.97 -9.35 -5.96
CA ALA A 98 -12.84 -10.26 -5.83
C ALA A 98 -13.18 -11.49 -4.97
N VAL A 99 -13.83 -11.28 -3.82
CA VAL A 99 -14.32 -12.35 -2.94
C VAL A 99 -15.26 -13.28 -3.68
N ARG A 100 -16.30 -12.74 -4.34
CA ARG A 100 -17.26 -13.54 -5.13
C ARG A 100 -16.59 -14.38 -6.22
N ARG A 101 -15.63 -13.78 -6.93
CA ARG A 101 -14.86 -14.47 -7.99
C ARG A 101 -14.02 -15.61 -7.45
N THR A 102 -13.38 -15.44 -6.30
CA THR A 102 -12.43 -16.41 -5.75
C THR A 102 -13.12 -17.51 -4.95
N LEU A 103 -14.09 -17.16 -4.12
CA LEU A 103 -14.79 -18.11 -3.25
C LEU A 103 -15.99 -18.80 -3.94
N GLY A 104 -16.40 -18.30 -5.11
CA GLY A 104 -17.54 -18.83 -5.86
C GLY A 104 -18.83 -18.68 -5.07
N GLU A 105 -19.45 -17.49 -5.09
CA GLU A 105 -20.86 -17.43 -4.73
C GLU A 105 -21.66 -18.08 -5.86
N ALA A 106 -22.28 -19.22 -5.53
CA ALA A 106 -23.32 -19.84 -6.32
C ALA A 106 -24.31 -18.74 -6.76
N GLY A 107 -24.58 -18.69 -8.07
CA GLY A 107 -25.52 -17.73 -8.65
C GLY A 107 -26.90 -17.76 -8.03
#